data_AF-A0A9D5B6H5-F1
#
_entry.id   AF-A0A9D5B6H5-F1
#
_cell.length_a   1.000
_cell.length_b   1.000
_cell.length_c   1.000
_cell.angle_alpha   90.00
_cell.angle_beta   90.00
_cell.angle_gamma   90.00
#
_symmetry.space_group_name_H-M   'P 1'
#
loop_
_entity.id
_entity.type
_entity.pdbx_description
1 polymer ?
#
loop_
_entity_poly.entity_id
_entity_poly.type
_entity_poly.pdbx_seq_one_letter_code
_entity_poly.pdbx_strand_id
1 'polypeptide(L)'
;SLITNVPGFNGSLPSKHYGGYVTIDESHGKNLYYYFVQSEGDSSKDPIVLWLNGGPGCSSFDGFVYEHGPFNFDKPVNGSLPKLHLNPYSWSKFPTLYIWTHPLE
;
A
#
# COMPACT_ATOMS: atom_id res chain seq x y z
N SER A 1 3.01 9.89 6.69
CA SER A 1 3.12 9.44 8.10
C SER A 1 3.61 8.02 8.19
N LEU A 2 4.44 7.68 9.18
CA LEU A 2 4.88 6.31 9.42
C LEU A 2 3.71 5.46 9.93
N ILE A 3 3.53 4.27 9.37
CA ILE A 3 2.54 3.29 9.78
C ILE A 3 3.24 2.27 10.68
N THR A 4 2.80 2.18 11.94
CA THR A 4 3.38 1.31 12.95
C THR A 4 2.59 0.04 13.19
N ASN A 5 1.32 0.00 12.76
CA ASN A 5 0.43 -1.14 12.90
C ASN A 5 -0.57 -1.19 11.73
N VAL A 6 -0.87 -2.41 11.26
CA VAL A 6 -1.93 -2.67 10.27
C VAL A 6 -2.96 -3.60 10.91
N PRO A 7 -4.24 -3.18 11.04
CA PRO A 7 -5.28 -4.02 11.62
C PRO A 7 -5.40 -5.37 10.92
N GLY A 8 -5.51 -6.45 11.71
CA GLY A 8 -5.55 -7.82 11.20
C GLY A 8 -4.18 -8.48 11.01
N PHE A 9 -3.07 -7.72 11.05
CA PHE A 9 -1.72 -8.28 11.05
C PHE A 9 -1.14 -8.37 12.46
N ASN A 10 -0.91 -9.59 12.92
CA ASN A 10 -0.29 -9.86 14.23
C ASN A 10 1.20 -10.17 14.03
N GLY A 11 2.04 -9.15 14.05
CA GLY A 11 3.49 -9.27 13.91
C GLY A 11 4.18 -7.92 13.71
N SER A 12 5.52 -7.95 13.65
CA SER A 12 6.31 -6.79 13.24
C SER A 12 6.32 -6.67 11.72
N LEU A 13 6.14 -5.45 11.22
CA LEU A 13 6.27 -5.18 9.78
C LEU A 13 7.71 -5.49 9.32
N PRO A 14 7.90 -6.24 8.21
CA PRO A 14 9.23 -6.56 7.69
C PRO A 14 10.06 -5.34 7.27
N SER A 15 9.37 -4.26 6.88
CA SER A 15 9.97 -2.98 6.52
C SER A 15 9.09 -1.82 7.00
N LYS A 16 9.54 -0.58 6.80
CA LYS A 16 8.76 0.60 7.17
C LYS A 16 7.70 0.89 6.12
N HIS A 17 6.48 1.12 6.58
CA HIS A 17 5.36 1.52 5.73
C HIS A 17 5.02 2.98 6.00
N TYR A 18 4.64 3.72 4.97
CA TYR A 18 4.23 5.12 5.08
C TYR A 18 2.93 5.35 4.33
N GLY A 19 2.06 6.19 4.87
CA GLY A 19 0.84 6.60 4.19
C GLY A 19 0.53 8.07 4.45
N GLY A 20 -0.12 8.72 3.49
CA GLY A 20 -0.51 10.11 3.62
C GLY A 20 -1.05 10.69 2.33
N TYR A 21 -1.31 11.99 2.36
CA TYR A 21 -1.77 12.75 1.20
C TYR A 21 -0.65 13.64 0.65
N VAL A 22 -0.62 13.79 -0.67
CA VAL A 22 0.19 14.77 -1.39
C VAL A 22 -0.77 15.67 -2.16
N THR A 23 -0.69 16.98 -1.92
CA THR A 23 -1.44 17.97 -2.68
C THR A 23 -0.86 18.07 -4.09
N ILE A 24 -1.70 17.89 -5.10
CA ILE A 24 -1.32 17.98 -6.51
C ILE A 24 -1.93 19.19 -7.23
N ASP A 25 -2.97 19.79 -6.64
CA ASP A 25 -3.57 21.04 -7.10
C ASP A 25 -4.12 21.79 -5.88
N GLU A 26 -3.37 22.77 -5.40
CA GLU A 26 -3.77 23.58 -4.25
C GLU A 26 -5.02 24.41 -4.56
N SER A 27 -5.16 24.92 -5.80
CA SER A 27 -6.25 25.82 -6.18
C SER A 27 -7.61 25.12 -6.22
N HIS A 28 -7.62 23.82 -6.53
CA HIS A 28 -8.82 22.99 -6.54
C HIS A 28 -8.86 21.99 -5.37
N GLY A 29 -7.94 22.09 -4.40
CA GLY A 29 -7.89 21.20 -3.24
C GLY A 29 -7.68 19.71 -3.57
N LYS A 30 -7.04 19.39 -4.70
CA LYS A 30 -6.86 17.99 -5.14
C LYS A 30 -5.67 17.37 -4.43
N ASN A 31 -5.92 16.22 -3.82
CA ASN A 31 -4.93 15.46 -3.05
C ASN A 31 -4.90 13.99 -3.51
N LEU A 32 -3.71 13.43 -3.70
CA LEU A 32 -3.53 11.99 -3.89
C LEU A 32 -3.14 11.35 -2.58
N TYR A 33 -3.85 10.30 -2.19
CA TYR A 33 -3.38 9.44 -1.10
C TYR A 33 -2.36 8.44 -1.63
N TYR A 34 -1.29 8.22 -0.87
CA TYR A 34 -0.30 7.20 -1.18
C TYR A 34 -0.15 6.21 -0.03
N TYR A 35 0.19 4.98 -0.38
CA TYR A 35 0.73 3.99 0.54
C TYR A 35 2.09 3.52 0.00
N PHE A 36 3.15 3.72 0.76
CA PHE A 36 4.51 3.34 0.41
C PHE A 36 5.00 2.22 1.32
N VAL A 37 5.50 1.15 0.70
CA VAL A 37 6.18 0.05 1.40
C VAL A 37 7.66 0.17 1.08
N GLN A 38 8.49 0.45 2.09
CA GLN A 38 9.94 0.51 1.92
C GLN A 38 10.50 -0.89 1.62
N SER A 39 11.64 -0.96 0.95
CA SER A 39 12.31 -2.24 0.65
C SER A 39 12.58 -3.03 1.92
N GLU A 40 12.35 -4.34 1.87
CA GLU A 40 12.87 -5.31 2.84
C GLU A 40 14.38 -5.58 2.67
N GLY A 41 14.96 -5.17 1.53
CA GLY A 41 16.40 -5.23 1.22
C GLY A 41 17.18 -3.99 1.65
N ASP A 42 18.11 -3.53 0.81
CA ASP A 42 18.87 -2.29 1.04
C ASP A 42 18.10 -1.10 0.49
N SER A 43 17.16 -0.60 1.29
CA SER A 43 16.32 0.54 0.93
C SER A 43 17.05 1.83 0.53
N SER A 44 18.36 1.95 0.77
CA SER A 44 19.17 3.09 0.33
C SER A 44 19.67 2.97 -1.11
N LYS A 45 19.66 1.75 -1.68
CA LYS A 45 20.16 1.44 -3.02
C LYS A 45 19.08 0.90 -3.95
N ASP A 46 18.03 0.29 -3.41
CA ASP A 46 16.98 -0.33 -4.20
C ASP A 46 16.14 0.73 -4.94
N PRO A 47 15.82 0.52 -6.24
CA PRO A 47 15.05 1.48 -7.02
C PRO A 47 13.58 1.51 -6.57
N ILE A 48 12.98 2.71 -6.56
CA ILE A 48 11.56 2.88 -6.23
C ILE A 48 10.70 2.44 -7.42
N VAL A 49 9.73 1.57 -7.14
CA VAL A 49 8.69 1.16 -8.08
C VAL A 49 7.42 1.96 -7.81
N LEU A 50 6.88 2.63 -8.83
CA LEU A 50 5.55 3.21 -8.80
C LEU A 50 4.56 2.20 -9.41
N TRP A 51 3.54 1.82 -8.64
CA TRP A 51 2.49 0.93 -9.10
C TRP A 51 1.17 1.69 -9.30
N LEU A 52 0.55 1.51 -10.47
CA LEU A 52 -0.71 2.12 -10.85
C LEU A 52 -1.66 1.07 -11.44
N ASN A 53 -2.81 0.88 -10.80
CA ASN A 53 -3.89 0.07 -11.39
C ASN A 53 -4.62 0.89 -12.47
N GLY A 54 -5.16 0.18 -13.47
CA GLY A 54 -5.83 0.75 -14.63
C GLY A 54 -7.31 1.09 -14.39
N GLY A 55 -8.14 0.88 -15.41
CA GLY A 55 -9.57 1.23 -15.38
C GLY A 55 -9.97 1.98 -16.65
N PRO A 56 -10.33 3.29 -16.56
CA PRO A 56 -9.92 4.31 -15.57
C PRO A 56 -10.75 4.35 -14.26
N GLY A 57 -10.15 4.88 -13.20
CA GLY A 57 -10.85 5.17 -11.92
C GLY A 57 -10.69 4.11 -10.83
N CYS A 58 -10.07 2.96 -11.11
CA CYS A 58 -9.74 1.98 -10.08
C CYS A 58 -8.59 2.50 -9.21
N SER A 59 -8.60 2.17 -7.92
CA SER A 59 -7.53 2.52 -6.99
C SER A 59 -6.36 1.55 -7.10
N SER A 60 -5.12 2.04 -7.07
CA SER A 60 -3.93 1.16 -7.00
C SER A 60 -3.78 0.43 -5.67
N PHE A 61 -4.69 0.69 -4.72
CA PHE A 61 -4.83 -0.15 -3.53
C PHE A 61 -5.29 -1.58 -3.88
N ASP A 62 -5.87 -1.79 -5.06
CA ASP A 62 -6.14 -3.12 -5.60
C ASP A 62 -4.85 -3.96 -5.69
N GLY A 63 -3.79 -3.43 -6.31
CA GLY A 63 -2.49 -4.11 -6.37
C GLY A 63 -1.82 -4.34 -5.01
N PHE A 64 -2.09 -3.45 -4.05
CA PHE A 64 -1.64 -3.63 -2.67
C PHE A 64 -2.35 -4.80 -1.97
N VAL A 65 -3.65 -4.99 -2.21
CA VAL A 65 -4.46 -5.98 -1.47
C VAL A 65 -4.54 -7.33 -2.17
N TYR A 66 -4.63 -7.35 -3.50
CA TYR A 66 -5.01 -8.53 -4.27
C TYR A 66 -3.92 -9.07 -5.20
N GLU A 67 -2.90 -8.27 -5.52
CA GLU A 67 -1.87 -8.66 -6.47
C GLU A 67 -0.55 -9.00 -5.77
N HIS A 68 0.32 -8.00 -5.55
CA HIS A 68 1.71 -8.22 -5.12
C HIS A 68 2.10 -7.40 -3.89
N GLY A 69 1.12 -6.85 -3.17
CA GLY A 69 1.39 -6.16 -1.91
C GLY A 69 1.87 -7.09 -0.79
N PRO A 70 2.22 -6.51 0.38
CA PRO A 70 2.95 -7.20 1.44
C PRO A 70 2.12 -8.25 2.21
N PHE A 71 0.79 -8.21 2.08
CA PHE A 71 -0.11 -9.07 2.84
C PHE A 71 -1.05 -9.85 1.93
N ASN A 72 -1.22 -11.12 2.27
CA ASN A 72 -2.41 -11.89 1.92
C ASN A 72 -3.38 -11.85 3.10
N PHE A 73 -4.63 -12.24 2.87
CA PHE A 73 -5.63 -12.24 3.94
C PHE A 73 -6.58 -13.44 3.88
N ASP A 74 -6.95 -13.92 5.06
CA ASP A 74 -7.98 -14.93 5.22
C ASP A 74 -9.37 -14.27 5.13
N LYS A 75 -10.34 -15.01 4.58
CA LYS A 75 -11.73 -14.55 4.53
C LYS A 75 -12.23 -14.24 5.95
N PRO A 76 -12.83 -13.07 6.19
CA PRO A 76 -13.36 -12.74 7.51
C PRO A 76 -14.48 -13.69 7.93
N VAL A 77 -14.57 -13.95 9.24
CA VAL A 77 -15.63 -14.79 9.84
C VAL A 77 -16.56 -13.88 10.64
N ASN A 78 -17.87 -13.93 10.36
CA ASN A 78 -18.89 -13.20 11.10
C ASN A 78 -18.64 -11.69 11.25
N GLY A 79 -18.09 -11.04 10.20
CA GLY A 79 -17.81 -9.60 10.22
C GLY A 79 -16.58 -9.19 11.03
N SER A 80 -15.74 -10.14 11.44
CA SER A 80 -14.43 -9.83 12.03
C SER A 80 -13.54 -9.05 11.05
N LEU A 81 -12.44 -8.48 11.54
CA LEU A 81 -11.36 -8.09 10.65
C LEU A 81 -10.80 -9.30 9.90
N PRO A 82 -10.36 -9.16 8.64
CA PRO A 82 -9.60 -10.19 7.97
C PRO A 82 -8.27 -10.42 8.72
N LYS A 83 -7.86 -11.68 8.81
CA LYS A 83 -6.54 -12.01 9.36
C LYS A 83 -5.51 -11.88 8.24
N LEU A 84 -4.54 -10.99 8.44
CA LEU A 84 -3.45 -10.76 7.48
C LEU A 84 -2.27 -11.68 7.79
N HIS A 85 -1.62 -12.14 6.74
CA HIS A 85 -0.35 -12.86 6.79
C HIS A 85 0.55 -12.38 5.66
N LEU A 86 1.87 -12.48 5.84
CA LEU A 86 2.82 -11.98 4.84
C LEU A 86 2.65 -12.71 3.50
N ASN A 87 2.70 -11.95 2.41
CA ASN A 87 2.74 -12.51 1.06
C ASN A 87 4.19 -12.88 0.71
N PRO A 88 4.55 -14.18 0.59
CA PRO A 88 5.92 -14.60 0.29
C PRO A 88 6.40 -14.19 -1.11
N TYR A 89 5.47 -13.82 -2.00
CA TYR A 89 5.72 -13.35 -3.35
C TYR A 89 5.56 -11.83 -3.49
N SER A 90 5.52 -11.11 -2.37
CA SER A 90 5.36 -9.66 -2.41
C SER A 90 6.50 -8.99 -3.17
N TRP A 91 6.15 -7.92 -3.87
CA TRP A 91 7.11 -6.98 -4.44
C TRP A 91 7.75 -6.08 -3.39
N SER A 92 7.38 -6.17 -2.10
CA SER A 92 8.02 -5.46 -0.98
C SER A 92 9.51 -5.79 -0.79
N LYS A 93 10.04 -6.81 -1.48
CA LYS A 93 11.49 -7.00 -1.68
C LYS A 93 12.15 -5.83 -2.42
N PHE A 94 11.35 -5.00 -3.09
CA PHE A 94 11.71 -3.71 -3.67
C PHE A 94 10.77 -2.62 -3.08
N PRO A 95 11.24 -1.37 -2.92
CA PRO A 95 10.41 -0.30 -2.40
C PRO A 95 9.31 0.04 -3.40
N THR A 96 8.04 -0.12 -3.00
CA THR A 96 6.88 0.04 -3.89
C THR A 96 5.92 1.11 -3.37
N LEU A 97 5.58 2.07 -4.23
CA LEU A 97 4.64 3.17 -4.01
C LEU A 97 3.32 2.88 -4.72
N TYR A 98 2.23 2.77 -3.96
CA TYR A 98 0.87 2.59 -4.46
C TYR A 98 0.13 3.91 -4.35
N ILE A 99 -0.46 4.37 -5.46
CA ILE A 99 -1.25 5.61 -5.49
C ILE A 99 -2.73 5.27 -5.46
N TRP A 100 -3.41 5.78 -4.44
CA TRP A 100 -4.85 5.68 -4.33
C TRP A 100 -5.48 6.75 -5.20
N THR A 101 -5.92 6.33 -6.38
CA THR A 101 -6.75 7.09 -7.28
C THR A 101 -8.21 6.89 -6.87
N HIS A 102 -8.76 7.83 -6.11
CA HIS A 102 -10.19 8.09 -6.21
C HIS A 102 -10.39 9.15 -7.29
N PRO A 103 -11.50 9.14 -8.03
CA PRO A 103 -11.81 10.24 -8.92
C PRO A 103 -11.77 11.53 -8.11
N LEU A 104 -10.83 12.39 -8.48
CA LEU A 104 -10.74 13.75 -7.99
C LEU A 104 -11.86 14.51 -8.69
N GLU A 105 -13.08 14.42 -8.16
CA GLU A 105 -14.16 15.33 -8.54
C GLU A 105 -13.82 16.76 -8.11
#